data_AF-A0A067T7A1-F1
#
_entry.id   AF-A0A067T7A1-F1
#
_cell.length_a   1.000
_cell.length_b   1.000
_cell.length_c   1.000
_cell.angle_alpha   90.00
_cell.angle_beta   90.00
_cell.angle_gamma   90.00
#
_symmetry.space_group_name_H-M   'P 1'
#
loop_
_entity.id
_entity.type
_entity.pdbx_description
1 polymer ?
#
loop_
_entity_poly.entity_id
_entity_poly.type
_entity_poly.pdbx_seq_one_letter_code
_entity_poly.pdbx_strand_id
1 'polypeptide(L)' 'MKGISYTYFTTDNAKSARELIGILREAKAVVPAQLEEMASYGGSGGGRGIRPTS' A
#
# COMPACT_ATOMS: atom_id res chain seq x y z
N MET A 1 -15.78 17.92 -19.58
CA MET A 1 -14.34 17.64 -19.79
C MET A 1 -13.92 16.61 -18.74
N LYS A 2 -13.35 15.46 -19.14
CA LYS A 2 -12.85 14.44 -18.19
C LYS A 2 -11.40 14.79 -17.85
N GLY A 3 -11.11 15.10 -16.60
CA GLY A 3 -9.73 15.23 -16.11
C GLY A 3 -9.12 13.85 -15.91
N ILE A 4 -7.89 13.65 -16.35
CA ILE A 4 -7.13 12.41 -16.10
C ILE A 4 -5.94 12.80 -15.24
N SER A 5 -5.75 12.11 -14.12
CA SER A 5 -4.57 12.22 -13.27
C SER A 5 -3.76 10.92 -13.33
N TYR A 6 -2.44 11.05 -13.35
CA TYR A 6 -1.51 9.94 -13.23
C TYR A 6 -0.67 10.15 -11.99
N THR A 7 -0.47 9.08 -11.21
CA THR A 7 0.34 9.11 -9.99
C THR A 7 1.37 7.99 -10.09
N TYR A 8 2.64 8.34 -9.94
CA TYR A 8 3.72 7.35 -9.82
C TYR A 8 3.75 6.81 -8.40
N PHE A 9 3.75 5.48 -8.28
CA PHE A 9 3.80 4.77 -7.00
C PHE A 9 5.00 3.83 -7.02
N THR A 10 5.75 3.78 -5.92
CA THR A 10 6.99 3.01 -5.79
C THR A 10 7.00 2.24 -4.46
N THR A 11 7.93 1.30 -4.32
CA THR A 11 8.05 0.52 -3.07
C THR A 11 8.34 1.37 -1.84
N ASP A 12 8.94 2.55 -2.00
CA ASP A 12 9.24 3.48 -0.89
C ASP A 12 7.97 4.04 -0.23
N ASN A 13 6.88 4.14 -0.99
CA ASN A 13 5.57 4.59 -0.52
C ASN A 13 4.59 3.43 -0.27
N ALA A 14 5.06 2.18 -0.24
CA ALA A 14 4.23 0.99 0.00
C ALA A 14 3.42 1.04 1.32
N LYS A 15 3.89 1.80 2.33
CA LYS A 15 3.15 2.03 3.58
C LYS A 15 1.81 2.74 3.36
N SER A 16 1.74 3.64 2.38
CA SER A 16 0.54 4.39 2.01
C SER A 16 -0.36 3.63 1.04
N ALA A 17 0.07 2.48 0.52
CA ALA A 17 -0.70 1.71 -0.47
C ALA A 17 -2.07 1.28 0.06
N ARG A 18 -2.16 0.88 1.35
CA ARG A 18 -3.43 0.46 1.97
C ARG A 18 -4.47 1.59 1.99
N GLU A 19 -4.03 2.80 2.34
CA GLU A 19 -4.90 3.98 2.38
C GLU A 19 -5.39 4.34 0.97
N LEU A 20 -4.49 4.38 -0.01
CA LEU A 20 -4.84 4.66 -1.40
C LEU A 20 -5.84 3.64 -1.97
N ILE A 21 -5.67 2.34 -1.68
CA ILE A 21 -6.63 1.30 -2.07
C ILE A 21 -8.02 1.60 -1.48
N GLY A 22 -8.09 2.03 -0.22
CA GLY A 22 -9.35 2.42 0.43
C GLY A 22 -10.07 3.53 -0.33
N ILE A 23 -9.33 4.61 -0.66
CA ILE A 23 -9.86 5.76 -1.42
C ILE A 23 -10.38 5.31 -2.80
N LEU A 24 -9.60 4.49 -3.52
CA LEU A 24 -9.99 4.00 -4.84
C LEU A 24 -11.26 3.13 -4.78
N ARG A 25 -11.40 2.29 -3.75
CA ARG A 25 -12.61 1.45 -3.56
C ARG A 25 -13.84 2.29 -3.23
N GLU A 26 -13.72 3.28 -2.36
CA GLU A 26 -14.80 4.21 -2.02
C GLU A 26 -15.25 5.00 -3.26
N ALA A 27 -14.29 5.45 -4.07
CA ALA A 27 -14.55 6.14 -5.32
C ALA A 27 -15.08 5.23 -6.45
N LYS A 28 -15.23 3.92 -6.22
CA LYS A 28 -15.54 2.90 -7.25
C LYS A 28 -14.57 2.93 -8.44
N ALA A 29 -13.33 3.35 -8.20
CA ALA A 29 -12.25 3.32 -9.16
C ALA A 29 -11.63 1.92 -9.24
N VAL A 30 -10.95 1.63 -10.36
CA VAL A 30 -10.21 0.38 -10.53
C VAL A 30 -8.98 0.40 -9.62
N VAL A 31 -8.82 -0.65 -8.82
CA VAL A 31 -7.61 -0.86 -8.01
C VAL A 31 -6.61 -1.67 -8.83
N PRO A 32 -5.39 -1.17 -9.08
CA PRO A 32 -4.35 -1.94 -9.77
C PRO A 32 -3.84 -3.10 -8.91
N ALA A 33 -3.69 -4.30 -9.48
CA ALA A 33 -3.20 -5.49 -8.75
C ALA A 33 -1.82 -5.27 -8.10
N GLN A 34 -0.91 -4.57 -8.80
CA GLN A 34 0.41 -4.21 -8.28
C GLN A 34 0.34 -3.35 -7.01
N LEU A 35 -0.69 -2.51 -6.87
CA LEU A 35 -0.90 -1.71 -5.65
C LEU A 35 -1.33 -2.61 -4.48
N GLU A 36 -2.15 -3.62 -4.73
CA GLU A 36 -2.54 -4.62 -3.72
C GLU A 36 -1.35 -5.48 -3.28
N GLU A 37 -0.49 -5.86 -4.22
CA GLU A 37 0.78 -6.54 -3.92
C GLU A 37 1.67 -5.66 -3.02
N MET A 38 1.87 -4.39 -3.38
CA MET A 38 2.66 -3.44 -2.56
C MET A 38 2.09 -3.26 -1.15
N ALA A 39 0.77 -3.17 -1.02
CA ALA A 39 0.10 -3.11 0.29
C ALA A 39 0.27 -4.38 1.12
N SER A 40 0.47 -5.53 0.47
CA SER A 40 0.71 -6.83 1.12
C SER A 40 2.16 -6.95 1.63
N TYR A 41 3.14 -6.51 0.84
CA TYR A 41 4.56 -6.56 1.20
C TYR A 41 5.00 -5.50 2.23
N GLY A 42 4.33 -4.35 2.30
CA GLY A 42 4.63 -3.28 3.28
C GLY A 42 4.37 -3.65 4.75
N GLY A 43 3.95 -4.88 5.04
CA GLY A 43 3.62 -5.40 6.36
C GLY A 43 4.58 -6.49 6.87
N SER A 44 5.90 -6.31 6.77
CA SER A 44 6.85 -7.18 7.47
C SER A 44 8.07 -6.38 7.91
N GLY A 45 7.93 -5.65 9.01
CA GLY A 45 8.99 -4.82 9.59
C GLY A 45 8.69 -4.42 11.02
N GLY A 46 7.92 -5.25 11.76
CA GLY A 46 7.76 -5.11 13.20
C GLY A 46 8.80 -5.98 13.87
N GLY A 47 9.77 -5.34 14.52
CA GLY A 47 10.92 -5.99 15.14
C GLY A 47 10.54 -7.21 15.98
N ARG A 48 11.04 -8.36 15.57
CA ARG A 48 11.24 -9.52 16.45
C ARG A 48 12.28 -9.13 17.51
N GLY A 49 11.84 -8.39 18.52
CA GLY A 49 12.47 -8.40 19.83
C GLY A 49 12.23 -9.77 20.47
N ILE A 50 12.87 -10.81 19.94
CA ILE A 50 13.05 -12.06 20.68
C ILE A 50 13.99 -11.69 21.82
N ARG A 51 13.40 -11.42 22.99
CA ARG A 51 14.16 -11.38 24.24
C ARG A 51 14.66 -12.82 24.46
N PRO A 52 15.98 -13.07 24.44
CA PRO A 52 16.47 -14.36 24.91
C PRO A 52 16.15 -14.40 26.41
N THR A 53 15.26 -15.31 26.80
CA THR A 53 15.10 -15.67 28.20
C THR A 53 16.38 -16.38 28.61
N SER A 54 17.25 -15.69 29.35
CA SER A 54 18.27 -16.31 30.19
C SER A 54 17.62 -16.96 31.40
#